data_AF-A0A6A6EPN8-F1
#
_entry.id   AF-A0A6A6EPN8-F1
#
_cell.length_a   1.000
_cell.length_b   1.000
_cell.length_c   1.000
_cell.angle_alpha   90.00
_cell.angle_beta   90.00
_cell.angle_gamma   90.00
#
_symmetry.space_group_name_H-M   'P 1'
#
loop_
_entity.id
_entity.type
_entity.pdbx_description
1 polymer ?
#
loop_
_entity_poly.entity_id
_entity_poly.type
_entity_poly.pdbx_seq_one_letter_code
_entity_poly.pdbx_strand_id
1 'polypeptide(L)' 'YLNYFYTIYIDNILVYSYIYTKYKEYFYLILKYLQNISLHVKVEKYKFFITKT' A
#
# COMPACT_ATOMS: atom_id res chain seq x y z
N TYR A 1 -15.31 2.75 13.91
CA TYR A 1 -14.69 3.46 12.76
C TYR A 1 -13.56 2.58 12.27
N LEU A 2 -13.61 2.09 11.03
CA LEU A 2 -12.63 1.14 10.50
C LEU A 2 -11.27 1.84 10.34
N ASN A 3 -10.34 1.63 11.28
CA ASN A 3 -8.96 2.13 11.24
C ASN A 3 -8.10 1.37 10.21
N TYR A 4 -8.63 1.14 9.02
CA TYR A 4 -7.87 0.49 7.94
C TYR A 4 -7.25 1.56 7.04
N PHE A 5 -5.98 1.36 6.69
CA PHE A 5 -5.20 2.20 5.78
C PHE A 5 -4.93 1.52 4.45
N TYR A 6 -5.56 0.37 4.22
CA TYR A 6 -5.42 -0.41 2.99
C TYR A 6 -6.73 -1.11 2.63
N THR A 7 -6.87 -1.44 1.34
CA THR A 7 -7.93 -2.28 0.78
C THR A 7 -7.28 -3.29 -0.16
N ILE A 8 -7.75 -4.54 -0.14
CA ILE A 8 -7.25 -5.63 -0.99
C ILE A 8 -8.35 -6.05 -1.96
N TYR A 9 -8.00 -6.19 -3.24
CA TYR A 9 -8.85 -6.76 -4.27
C TYR A 9 -8.05 -7.73 -5.14
N ILE A 10 -8.23 -9.02 -4.91
CA ILE A 10 -7.52 -10.13 -5.57
C ILE A 10 -6.00 -9.96 -5.41
N ASP A 11 -5.31 -9.48 -6.45
CA ASP A 11 -3.86 -9.27 -6.51
C ASP A 11 -3.46 -7.80 -6.26
N ASN A 12 -4.44 -6.91 -6.11
CA ASN A 12 -4.21 -5.48 -5.95
C ASN A 12 -4.34 -5.06 -4.48
N ILE A 13 -3.37 -4.28 -4.00
CA ILE A 13 -3.39 -3.67 -2.68
C ILE A 13 -3.39 -2.16 -2.88
N LEU A 14 -4.43 -1.50 -2.40
CA LEU A 14 -4.52 -0.05 -2.35
C LEU A 14 -4.16 0.39 -0.94
N VAL A 15 -3.08 1.16 -0.79
CA VAL A 15 -2.69 1.81 0.48
C VAL A 15 -3.08 3.27 0.40
N TYR A 16 -3.68 3.81 1.46
CA TYR A 16 -4.16 5.19 1.49
C TYR A 16 -3.93 5.83 2.87
N SER A 17 -3.66 7.14 2.85
CA SER A 17 -3.60 7.98 4.05
C SER A 17 -3.77 9.44 3.63
N TYR A 18 -4.40 10.24 4.47
CA TYR A 18 -4.50 11.69 4.29
C TYR A 18 -3.14 12.39 4.47
N ILE A 19 -2.32 11.89 5.41
CA ILE A 19 -1.01 12.45 5.72
C ILE A 19 0.06 11.66 4.96
N TYR A 20 0.91 12.37 4.22
CA TYR A 20 1.97 11.78 3.40
C TYR A 20 3.00 10.98 4.20
N THR A 21 3.40 11.47 5.37
CA THR A 21 4.35 10.75 6.24
C THR A 21 3.78 9.41 6.71
N LYS A 22 2.52 9.40 7.16
CA LYS A 22 1.79 8.17 7.51
C LYS A 22 1.63 7.23 6.32
N TYR A 23 1.37 7.77 5.12
CA TYR A 23 1.32 6.95 3.90
C TYR A 23 2.63 6.18 3.69
N LYS A 24 3.78 6.85 3.82
CA LYS A 24 5.10 6.20 3.69
C LYS A 24 5.30 5.07 4.70
N GLU A 25 4.93 5.30 5.96
CA GLU A 25 5.03 4.29 7.02
C GLU A 25 4.16 3.07 6.70
N TYR A 26 2.89 3.28 6.34
CA TYR A 26 1.97 2.21 5.96
C TYR A 26 2.44 1.44 4.73
N PHE A 27 2.94 2.18 3.74
CA PHE A 27 3.47 1.60 2.53
C PHE A 27 4.66 0.68 2.81
N TYR A 28 5.60 1.14 3.64
CA TYR A 28 6.74 0.34 4.07
C TYR A 28 6.32 -0.92 4.84
N LEU A 29 5.33 -0.80 5.74
CA LEU A 29 4.81 -1.96 6.50
C LEU A 29 4.21 -3.03 5.58
N ILE A 30 3.43 -2.62 4.57
CA ILE A 30 2.85 -3.54 3.58
C ILE A 30 3.95 -4.25 2.79
N LEU A 31 4.94 -3.51 2.28
CA LEU A 31 6.06 -4.11 1.53
C LEU A 31 6.85 -5.11 2.38
N LYS A 32 7.16 -4.75 3.62
CA LYS A 32 7.86 -5.63 4.56
C LYS A 32 7.05 -6.90 4.84
N TYR A 33 5.73 -6.77 5.01
CA TYR A 33 4.85 -7.92 5.19
C TYR A 33 4.86 -8.84 3.97
N LEU A 34 4.70 -8.29 2.76
CA LEU A 34 4.74 -9.05 1.50
C LEU A 34 6.06 -9.80 1.33
N GLN A 35 7.18 -9.14 1.65
CA GLN A 35 8.50 -9.75 1.63
C GLN A 35 8.59 -10.95 2.58
N ASN A 36 8.05 -10.83 3.80
CA ASN A 36 8.08 -11.91 4.79
C ASN A 36 7.29 -13.15 4.37
N ILE A 37 6.22 -12.98 3.58
CA ILE A 37 5.41 -14.09 3.06
C ILE A 37 5.84 -14.53 1.65
N SER A 38 7.04 -14.12 1.21
CA SER A 38 7.62 -14.46 -0.08
C SER A 38 6.75 -14.08 -1.30
N LEU A 39 5.94 -13.03 -1.17
CA LEU A 39 5.21 -12.46 -2.28
C LEU A 39 6.04 -11.38 -2.98
N HIS A 40 6.04 -11.44 -4.31
CA HIS A 40 6.72 -10.48 -5.15
C HIS A 40 5.75 -9.44 -5.69
N VAL A 41 6.18 -8.19 -5.64
CA VAL A 41 5.48 -7.06 -6.22
C VAL A 41 5.98 -6.83 -7.64
N LYS A 42 5.05 -6.75 -8.61
CA LYS A 42 5.36 -6.31 -9.99
C LYS A 42 5.42 -4.78 -10.03
N VAL A 43 6.63 -4.23 -9.98
CA VAL A 43 6.88 -2.77 -9.95
C VAL A 43 6.23 -2.05 -11.14
N GLU A 44 6.20 -2.69 -12.33
CA GLU A 44 5.58 -2.14 -13.55
C GLU A 44 4.08 -1.83 -13.40
N LYS A 45 3.36 -2.57 -12.55
CA LYS A 45 1.93 -2.35 -12.31
C LYS A 45 1.65 -1.29 -11.23
N TYR A 46 2.68 -0.84 -10.51
CA TYR A 46 2.48 0.07 -9.40
C TYR A 46 2.28 1.51 -9.86
N LYS A 47 1.30 2.16 -9.25
CA LYS A 47 1.13 3.61 -9.36
C LYS A 47 1.34 4.22 -7.99
N PHE A 48 2.41 5.00 -7.86
CA PHE A 48 2.76 5.67 -6.62
C PHE A 48 2.22 7.10 -6.61
N PHE A 49 1.93 7.60 -5.40
CA PHE A 49 1.67 9.02 -5.16
C PHE A 49 0.53 9.62 -5.99
N ILE A 50 -0.51 8.82 -6.27
CA ILE A 50 -1.72 9.34 -6.89
C ILE A 50 -2.49 10.15 -5.84
N THR A 51 -2.45 11.46 -5.95
CA THR A 51 -3.40 12.34 -5.26
C THR A 51 -4.62 12.50 -6.15
N LYS A 52 -5.82 12.29 -5.59
CA LYS A 52 -7.05 12.62 -6.29
C LYS A 52 -7.16 14.15 -6.34
N THR A 53 -6.90 14.73 -7.50
CA THR A 53 -7.28 16.13 -7.84
C THR A 53 -8.78 16.27 -7.87
#